data_AF-A0A852KJ44-F1
#
_entry.id   AF-A0A852KJ44-F1
#
_cell.length_a   1.000
_cell.length_b   1.000
_cell.length_c   1.000
_cell.angle_alpha   90.00
_cell.angle_beta   90.00
_cell.angle_gamma   90.00
#
_symmetry.space_group_name_H-M   'P 1'
#
loop_
_entity.id
_entity.type
_entity.pdbx_description
1 polymer ?
#
loop_
_entity_poly.entity_id
_entity_poly.type
_entity_poly.pdbx_seq_one_letter_code
_entity_poly.pdbx_strand_id
1 'polypeptide(L)'
;MAARVLSRPLVTAKWLSEAVKAGRVGPSLRVLDASWYPPQERNARREFEERHVPGASFFDIEECRDKSSPYDFMLPSESRFADYVGRLGVGNDTHVVVYDGDELGAFYAPRAWWMFRAFGHRDVSVLNGGFKNWLKEGHPVTAEITRPDPAVYKAKLNRTLLKTFEEVIQNVGSLQFQLVDSRPEGRFRGTELDQGLESGHIPGAVNIPFHSFLTETGHEKSIEEIQQIFREKQVDLSKPLTATCRKGVTACHIALAAFLCGKQDVAVYDGSWSEWFHRAPPRYKVSEVKRGKA
;
A
#
# COMPACT_ATOMS: atom_id res chain seq x y z
N MET A 1 -17.10 -4.66 27.03
CA MET A 1 -16.44 -4.72 25.72
C MET A 1 -15.38 -3.64 25.69
N ALA A 2 -14.13 -3.97 25.97
CA ALA A 2 -13.04 -2.98 25.95
C ALA A 2 -12.94 -2.38 24.53
N ALA A 3 -12.93 -1.04 24.43
CA ALA A 3 -12.66 -0.36 23.19
C ALA A 3 -11.34 -0.89 22.63
N ARG A 4 -11.41 -1.54 21.47
CA ARG A 4 -10.26 -2.17 20.82
C ARG A 4 -9.31 -1.04 20.42
N VAL A 5 -8.22 -0.86 21.16
CA VAL A 5 -7.23 0.19 20.87
C VAL A 5 -6.75 0.00 19.43
N LEU A 6 -6.98 1.00 18.60
CA LEU A 6 -6.47 1.05 17.23
C LEU A 6 -4.94 1.00 17.30
N SER A 7 -4.32 0.09 16.54
CA SER A 7 -2.88 0.22 16.29
C SER A 7 -2.63 1.56 15.59
N ARG A 8 -1.55 2.25 15.94
CA ARG A 8 -1.22 3.56 15.35
C ARG A 8 -0.82 3.32 13.88
N PRO A 9 -1.62 3.71 12.89
CA PRO A 9 -1.29 3.42 11.48
C PRO A 9 -0.14 4.28 10.96
N LEU A 10 0.17 5.38 11.65
CA LEU A 10 1.26 6.29 11.33
C LEU A 10 2.18 6.47 12.53
N VAL A 11 3.48 6.59 12.25
CA VAL A 11 4.49 7.09 13.19
C VAL A 11 5.20 8.30 12.58
N THR A 12 5.70 9.21 13.41
CA THR A 12 6.45 10.38 12.95
C THR A 12 7.93 10.07 12.84
N ALA A 13 8.65 10.82 12.00
CA ALA A 13 10.12 10.75 11.92
C ALA A 13 10.78 11.00 13.27
N LYS A 14 10.28 11.98 14.04
CA LYS A 14 10.73 12.23 15.42
C LYS A 14 10.60 11.00 16.33
N TRP A 15 9.43 10.35 16.34
CA TRP A 15 9.22 9.16 17.19
C TRP A 15 10.17 8.02 16.81
N LEU A 16 10.34 7.77 15.51
CA LEU A 16 11.22 6.71 15.03
C LEU A 16 12.69 7.04 15.32
N SER A 17 13.11 8.30 15.15
CA SER A 17 14.45 8.79 15.49
C SER A 17 14.76 8.62 16.98
N GLU A 18 13.81 8.92 17.87
CA GLU A 18 13.93 8.64 19.30
C GLU A 18 14.04 7.13 19.59
N ALA A 19 13.29 6.29 18.85
CA ALA A 19 13.40 4.83 18.97
C ALA A 19 14.78 4.31 18.55
N VAL A 20 15.32 4.82 17.43
CA VAL A 20 16.65 4.49 16.92
C VAL A 20 17.73 4.91 17.93
N LYS A 21 17.69 6.16 18.41
CA LYS A 21 18.67 6.68 19.40
C LYS A 21 18.63 5.92 20.73
N ALA A 22 17.47 5.43 21.13
CA ALA A 22 17.29 4.61 22.32
C ALA A 22 17.64 3.13 22.11
N GLY A 23 18.11 2.72 20.93
CA GLY A 23 18.45 1.32 20.63
C GLY A 23 17.24 0.38 20.62
N ARG A 24 16.03 0.89 20.35
CA ARG A 24 14.79 0.09 20.37
C ARG A 24 14.55 -0.73 19.11
N VAL A 25 15.27 -0.47 18.02
CA VAL A 25 15.16 -1.27 16.79
C VAL A 25 15.78 -2.65 17.02
N GLY A 26 14.95 -3.69 16.93
CA GLY A 26 15.28 -5.06 17.35
C GLY A 26 14.06 -5.98 17.26
N PRO A 27 14.00 -7.08 18.05
CA PRO A 27 12.90 -8.05 17.95
C PRO A 27 11.49 -7.47 18.19
N SER A 28 11.37 -6.44 19.02
CA SER A 28 10.08 -5.78 19.33
C SER A 28 9.73 -4.64 18.37
N LEU A 29 10.68 -4.12 17.59
CA LEU A 29 10.47 -3.05 16.62
C LEU A 29 11.37 -3.25 15.41
N ARG A 30 10.78 -3.58 14.26
CA ARG A 30 11.51 -3.70 12.99
C ARG A 30 11.13 -2.56 12.06
N VAL A 31 12.12 -2.01 11.38
CA VAL A 31 11.94 -0.93 10.40
C VAL A 31 12.23 -1.52 9.02
N LEU A 32 11.34 -1.29 8.06
CA LEU A 32 11.46 -1.84 6.72
C LEU A 32 11.40 -0.73 5.67
N ASP A 33 12.40 -0.73 4.79
CA ASP A 33 12.38 0.06 3.56
C ASP A 33 11.68 -0.75 2.48
N ALA A 34 10.48 -0.33 2.08
CA ALA A 34 9.65 -1.00 1.08
C ALA A 34 9.73 -0.32 -0.30
N SER A 35 10.80 0.43 -0.56
CA SER A 35 10.95 1.17 -1.83
C SER A 35 10.99 0.22 -3.03
N TRP A 36 10.29 0.60 -4.09
CA TRP A 36 10.42 0.00 -5.41
C TRP A 36 10.22 1.08 -6.46
N TYR A 37 11.02 1.03 -7.52
CA TYR A 37 10.91 1.90 -8.69
C TYR A 37 11.09 1.05 -9.95
N PRO A 38 10.55 1.49 -11.09
CA PRO A 38 10.92 0.91 -12.37
C PRO A 38 12.45 0.92 -12.54
N PRO A 39 13.09 -0.20 -12.94
CA PRO A 39 14.55 -0.31 -12.98
C PRO A 39 15.28 0.75 -13.84
N GLN A 40 14.59 1.30 -14.85
CA GLN A 40 15.09 2.37 -15.70
C GLN A 40 15.06 3.76 -15.05
N GLU A 41 14.39 3.93 -13.91
CA GLU A 41 14.25 5.21 -13.21
C GLU A 41 15.20 5.28 -12.02
N ARG A 42 15.11 4.33 -11.08
CA ARG A 42 15.86 4.31 -9.82
C ARG A 42 16.14 2.86 -9.38
N ASN A 43 17.19 2.67 -8.58
CA ASN A 43 17.53 1.36 -8.01
C ASN A 43 17.32 1.38 -6.49
N ALA A 44 16.12 0.98 -6.06
CA ALA A 44 15.71 1.01 -4.66
C ALA A 44 16.65 0.24 -3.72
N ARG A 45 17.13 -0.94 -4.14
CA ARG A 45 18.04 -1.75 -3.32
C ARG A 45 19.39 -1.06 -3.14
N ARG A 46 19.95 -0.51 -4.21
CA ARG A 46 21.21 0.24 -4.15
C ARG A 46 21.07 1.50 -3.29
N GLU A 47 19.98 2.24 -3.44
CA GLU A 47 19.72 3.43 -2.63
C GLU A 47 19.61 3.10 -1.15
N PHE A 48 18.94 1.99 -0.80
CA PHE A 48 18.92 1.47 0.57
C PHE A 48 20.34 1.13 1.04
N GLU A 49 21.12 0.39 0.26
CA GLU A 49 22.50 0.02 0.63
C GLU A 49 23.42 1.23 0.86
N GLU A 50 23.19 2.32 0.14
CA GLU A 50 23.92 3.58 0.31
C GLU A 50 23.45 4.34 1.56
N ARG A 51 22.13 4.46 1.78
CA ARG A 51 21.55 5.18 2.93
C ARG A 51 20.18 4.63 3.33
N HIS A 52 20.05 4.23 4.59
CA HIS A 52 18.79 3.82 5.21
C HIS A 52 18.71 4.22 6.69
N VAL A 53 17.52 4.08 7.28
CA VAL A 53 17.32 4.25 8.73
C VAL A 53 18.15 3.19 9.49
N PRO A 54 18.95 3.55 10.51
CA PRO A 54 19.76 2.57 11.25
C PRO A 54 18.93 1.41 11.81
N GLY A 55 19.39 0.18 11.53
CA GLY A 55 18.72 -1.06 11.94
C GLY A 55 17.61 -1.54 11.00
N ALA A 56 17.26 -0.76 9.96
CA ALA A 56 16.25 -1.14 8.98
C ALA A 56 16.70 -2.30 8.08
N SER A 57 15.73 -2.99 7.49
CA SER A 57 15.96 -3.99 6.44
C SER A 57 15.19 -3.63 5.18
N PHE A 58 15.70 -4.04 4.03
CA PHE A 58 15.01 -3.86 2.76
C PHE A 58 13.90 -4.91 2.58
N PHE A 59 12.66 -4.45 2.40
CA PHE A 59 11.51 -5.24 2.01
C PHE A 59 11.36 -5.19 0.49
N ASP A 60 11.79 -6.26 -0.14
CA ASP A 60 11.77 -6.48 -1.58
C ASP A 60 10.42 -7.06 -2.03
N ILE A 61 9.57 -6.22 -2.60
CA ILE A 61 8.26 -6.63 -3.11
C ILE A 61 8.35 -7.60 -4.29
N GLU A 62 9.47 -7.63 -5.04
CA GLU A 62 9.67 -8.61 -6.11
C GLU A 62 9.91 -10.02 -5.56
N GLU A 63 10.50 -10.11 -4.37
CA GLU A 63 10.69 -11.37 -3.66
C GLU A 63 9.47 -11.78 -2.84
N CYS A 64 8.77 -10.81 -2.24
CA CYS A 64 7.60 -11.01 -1.38
C CYS A 64 6.26 -10.94 -2.16
N ARG A 65 6.18 -11.66 -3.29
CA ARG A 65 4.97 -11.77 -4.12
C ARG A 65 4.76 -13.19 -4.63
N ASP A 66 3.58 -13.48 -5.16
CA ASP A 66 3.40 -14.66 -5.99
C ASP A 66 4.12 -14.47 -7.34
N LYS A 67 5.19 -15.24 -7.54
CA LYS A 67 5.99 -15.24 -8.78
C LYS A 67 5.39 -16.13 -9.88
N SER A 68 4.40 -16.97 -9.56
CA SER A 68 3.72 -17.83 -10.53
C SER A 68 2.57 -17.13 -11.24
N SER A 69 2.02 -16.08 -10.64
CA SER A 69 0.99 -15.24 -11.23
C SER A 69 1.50 -14.49 -12.48
N PRO A 70 0.68 -14.39 -13.55
CA PRO A 70 0.97 -13.52 -14.68
C PRO A 70 0.75 -12.03 -14.38
N TYR A 71 0.23 -11.69 -13.20
CA TYR A 71 -0.06 -10.32 -12.76
C TYR A 71 0.96 -9.83 -11.73
N ASP A 72 1.27 -8.53 -11.80
CA ASP A 72 2.27 -7.89 -10.96
C ASP A 72 1.88 -7.87 -9.47
N PHE A 73 2.87 -8.08 -8.60
CA PHE A 73 2.78 -7.86 -7.14
C PHE A 73 1.64 -8.55 -6.38
N MET A 74 1.05 -9.60 -6.96
CA MET A 74 0.05 -10.43 -6.28
C MET A 74 0.58 -10.94 -4.93
N LEU A 75 -0.29 -10.98 -3.93
CA LEU A 75 0.04 -11.49 -2.61
C LEU A 75 0.70 -12.87 -2.70
N PRO A 76 1.80 -13.12 -1.96
CA PRO A 76 2.38 -14.44 -1.84
C PRO A 76 1.45 -15.39 -1.05
N SER A 77 1.79 -16.68 -0.99
CA SER A 77 1.13 -17.60 -0.05
C SER A 77 1.43 -17.23 1.41
N GLU A 78 0.61 -17.70 2.35
CA GLU A 78 0.84 -17.49 3.79
C GLU A 78 2.25 -17.96 4.21
N SER A 79 2.64 -19.17 3.80
CA SER A 79 3.99 -19.72 4.06
C SER A 79 5.10 -18.82 3.53
N ARG A 80 4.99 -18.35 2.29
CA ARG A 80 6.03 -17.51 1.67
C ARG A 80 6.12 -16.15 2.34
N PHE A 81 5.00 -15.53 2.70
CA PHE A 81 5.02 -14.27 3.47
C PHE A 81 5.69 -14.49 4.83
N ALA A 82 5.28 -15.53 5.56
CA ALA A 82 5.81 -15.86 6.88
C ALA A 82 7.32 -16.10 6.85
N ASP A 83 7.81 -16.91 5.91
CA ASP A 83 9.23 -17.18 5.74
C ASP A 83 10.01 -15.91 5.37
N TYR A 84 9.44 -15.07 4.51
CA TYR A 84 10.07 -13.85 4.05
C TYR A 84 10.26 -12.84 5.19
N VAL A 85 9.18 -12.49 5.91
CA VAL A 85 9.26 -11.50 6.99
C VAL A 85 9.97 -12.05 8.22
N GLY A 86 9.90 -13.36 8.46
CA GLY A 86 10.67 -14.04 9.51
C GLY A 86 12.18 -13.88 9.32
N ARG A 87 12.69 -13.98 8.07
CA ARG A 87 14.10 -13.68 7.75
C ARG A 87 14.49 -12.22 7.97
N LEU A 88 13.53 -11.31 8.00
CA LEU A 88 13.74 -9.89 8.34
C LEU A 88 13.62 -9.63 9.85
N GLY A 89 13.58 -10.70 10.67
CA GLY A 89 13.48 -10.63 12.13
C GLY A 89 12.11 -10.20 12.64
N VAL A 90 11.06 -10.35 11.83
CA VAL A 90 9.68 -10.00 12.22
C VAL A 90 8.97 -11.22 12.80
N GLY A 91 8.59 -11.15 14.08
CA GLY A 91 7.66 -12.07 14.73
C GLY A 91 6.25 -11.50 14.82
N ASN A 92 5.29 -12.30 15.30
CA ASN A 92 3.88 -11.88 15.40
C ASN A 92 3.64 -10.75 16.42
N ASP A 93 4.56 -10.56 17.38
CA ASP A 93 4.50 -9.51 18.42
C ASP A 93 5.38 -8.29 18.09
N THR A 94 6.03 -8.30 16.92
CA THR A 94 6.92 -7.22 16.49
C THR A 94 6.11 -6.03 15.99
N HIS A 95 6.38 -4.82 16.50
CA HIS A 95 5.90 -3.59 15.85
C HIS A 95 6.69 -3.37 14.55
N VAL A 96 6.01 -3.32 13.41
CA VAL A 96 6.66 -3.07 12.12
C VAL A 96 6.43 -1.62 11.70
N VAL A 97 7.49 -0.88 11.38
CA VAL A 97 7.41 0.43 10.75
C VAL A 97 7.91 0.33 9.32
N VAL A 98 7.06 0.66 8.35
CA VAL A 98 7.40 0.64 6.92
C VAL A 98 7.56 2.06 6.38
N TYR A 99 8.52 2.28 5.50
CA TYR A 99 8.70 3.53 4.77
C TYR A 99 9.14 3.24 3.32
N ASP A 100 9.11 4.27 2.47
CA ASP A 100 9.78 4.25 1.17
C ASP A 100 10.45 5.60 0.90
N GLY A 101 11.31 5.64 -0.13
CA GLY A 101 12.06 6.81 -0.56
C GLY A 101 11.42 7.61 -1.70
N ASP A 102 10.11 7.50 -1.89
CA ASP A 102 9.41 8.23 -2.95
C ASP A 102 9.42 9.75 -2.68
N GLU A 103 9.52 10.54 -3.74
CA GLU A 103 9.58 12.00 -3.66
C GLU A 103 8.24 12.64 -3.24
N LEU A 104 7.13 11.92 -3.36
CA LEU A 104 5.85 12.32 -2.78
C LEU A 104 5.78 12.03 -1.29
N GLY A 105 6.72 11.28 -0.71
CA GLY A 105 6.76 10.91 0.71
C GLY A 105 6.15 9.54 1.03
N ALA A 106 5.30 8.99 0.16
CA ALA A 106 4.82 7.62 0.26
C ALA A 106 4.32 7.08 -1.09
N PHE A 107 4.69 5.84 -1.42
CA PHE A 107 4.18 5.12 -2.59
C PHE A 107 3.94 3.63 -2.29
N TYR A 108 4.99 2.88 -1.95
CA TYR A 108 4.95 1.42 -1.68
C TYR A 108 4.80 1.07 -0.20
N ALA A 109 5.12 1.98 0.73
CA ALA A 109 5.00 1.73 2.16
C ALA A 109 3.55 1.37 2.57
N PRO A 110 2.49 2.04 2.07
CA PRO A 110 1.12 1.60 2.33
C PRO A 110 0.81 0.19 1.81
N ARG A 111 1.46 -0.26 0.72
CA ARG A 111 1.33 -1.64 0.24
C ARG A 111 1.92 -2.63 1.24
N ALA A 112 3.14 -2.40 1.71
CA ALA A 112 3.74 -3.26 2.73
C ALA A 112 2.91 -3.28 4.02
N TRP A 113 2.43 -2.11 4.48
CA TRP A 113 1.50 -1.99 5.62
C TRP A 113 0.25 -2.84 5.43
N TRP A 114 -0.41 -2.75 4.27
CA TRP A 114 -1.60 -3.52 3.99
C TRP A 114 -1.29 -5.03 3.91
N MET A 115 -0.15 -5.44 3.36
CA MET A 115 0.25 -6.86 3.31
C MET A 115 0.34 -7.48 4.71
N PHE A 116 1.00 -6.81 5.66
CA PHE A 116 1.04 -7.28 7.06
C PHE A 116 -0.37 -7.44 7.63
N ARG A 117 -1.25 -6.45 7.42
CA ARG A 117 -2.65 -6.51 7.86
C ARG A 117 -3.44 -7.63 7.19
N ALA A 118 -3.26 -7.81 5.89
CA ALA A 118 -3.86 -8.88 5.11
C ALA A 118 -3.43 -10.24 5.65
N PHE A 119 -2.20 -10.40 6.15
CA PHE A 119 -1.73 -11.61 6.82
C PHE A 119 -1.95 -11.65 8.34
N GLY A 120 -2.83 -10.80 8.86
CA GLY A 120 -3.30 -10.84 10.24
C GLY A 120 -2.48 -10.04 11.25
N HIS A 121 -1.40 -9.38 10.82
CA HIS A 121 -0.51 -8.60 11.70
C HIS A 121 -0.97 -7.16 11.79
N ARG A 122 -1.33 -6.76 13.02
CA ARG A 122 -1.99 -5.48 13.28
C ARG A 122 -1.02 -4.39 13.70
N ASP A 123 0.08 -4.77 14.33
CA ASP A 123 1.06 -3.84 14.85
C ASP A 123 2.04 -3.44 13.75
N VAL A 124 1.52 -2.68 12.79
CA VAL A 124 2.25 -2.17 11.64
C VAL A 124 1.84 -0.72 11.37
N SER A 125 2.83 0.13 11.13
CA SER A 125 2.68 1.57 10.89
C SER A 125 3.47 2.01 9.67
N VAL A 126 2.99 3.04 8.99
CA VAL A 126 3.75 3.76 7.96
C VAL A 126 4.48 4.95 8.59
N LEU A 127 5.72 5.20 8.17
CA LEU A 127 6.45 6.42 8.53
C LEU A 127 5.85 7.62 7.79
N ASN A 128 5.15 8.49 8.50
CA ASN A 128 4.52 9.67 7.91
C ASN A 128 5.59 10.65 7.40
N GLY A 129 5.54 11.00 6.12
CA GLY A 129 6.56 11.80 5.43
C GLY A 129 7.68 10.99 4.77
N GLY A 130 7.74 9.67 5.00
CA GLY A 130 8.68 8.74 4.38
C GLY A 130 10.16 9.06 4.62
N PHE A 131 11.02 8.44 3.81
CA PHE A 131 12.48 8.68 3.89
C PHE A 131 12.84 10.11 3.44
N LYS A 132 12.03 10.70 2.54
CA LYS A 132 12.16 12.09 2.11
C LYS A 132 12.23 13.04 3.30
N ASN A 133 11.24 12.99 4.20
CA ASN A 133 11.23 13.88 5.36
C ASN A 133 12.20 13.42 6.46
N TRP A 134 12.49 12.12 6.56
CA TRP A 134 13.57 11.63 7.42
C TRP A 134 14.91 12.33 7.11
N LEU A 135 15.27 12.41 5.81
CA LEU A 135 16.47 13.09 5.34
C LEU A 135 16.37 14.61 5.53
N LYS A 136 15.24 15.22 5.17
CA LYS A 136 15.02 16.67 5.27
C LYS A 136 15.16 17.18 6.71
N GLU A 137 14.72 16.39 7.68
CA GLU A 137 14.80 16.71 9.10
C GLU A 137 16.18 16.40 9.72
N GLY A 138 17.12 15.84 8.94
CA GLY A 138 18.48 15.56 9.40
C GLY A 138 18.57 14.39 10.40
N HIS A 139 17.64 13.43 10.33
CA HIS A 139 17.70 12.24 11.18
C HIS A 139 18.83 11.29 10.73
N PRO A 140 19.37 10.45 11.63
CA PRO A 140 20.51 9.60 11.32
C PRO A 140 20.24 8.63 10.17
N VAL A 141 21.23 8.44 9.30
CA VAL A 141 21.22 7.40 8.25
C VAL A 141 22.51 6.61 8.31
N THR A 142 22.49 5.39 7.79
CA THR A 142 23.67 4.52 7.71
C THR A 142 23.72 3.77 6.38
N ALA A 143 24.90 3.29 6.02
CA ALA A 143 25.14 2.30 4.96
C ALA A 143 25.41 0.89 5.56
N GLU A 144 25.45 0.76 6.88
CA GLU A 144 25.72 -0.51 7.56
C GLU A 144 24.52 -1.46 7.46
N ILE A 145 24.67 -2.51 6.65
CA ILE A 145 23.62 -3.50 6.45
C ILE A 145 23.38 -4.33 7.71
N THR A 146 22.21 -4.17 8.31
CA THR A 146 21.78 -4.96 9.46
C THR A 146 21.25 -6.33 9.02
N ARG A 147 21.76 -7.41 9.61
CA ARG A 147 21.25 -8.77 9.46
C ARG A 147 20.60 -9.20 10.79
N PRO A 148 19.28 -9.06 10.94
CA PRO A 148 18.59 -9.47 12.16
C PRO A 148 18.61 -11.00 12.31
N ASP A 149 18.54 -11.47 13.55
CA ASP A 149 18.25 -12.88 13.80
C ASP A 149 16.87 -13.24 13.23
N PRO A 150 16.73 -14.37 12.52
CA PRO A 150 15.44 -14.81 12.02
C PRO A 150 14.44 -15.02 13.15
N ALA A 151 13.18 -14.64 12.91
CA ALA A 151 12.07 -14.85 13.81
C ALA A 151 11.02 -15.80 13.20
N VAL A 152 10.21 -16.43 14.04
CA VAL A 152 9.06 -17.22 13.60
C VAL A 152 7.84 -16.31 13.47
N TYR A 153 7.33 -16.22 12.24
CA TYR A 153 6.10 -15.51 11.93
C TYR A 153 4.99 -16.50 11.55
N LYS A 154 3.74 -16.22 11.93
CA LYS A 154 2.58 -17.06 11.58
C LYS A 154 1.60 -16.22 10.77
N ALA A 155 1.68 -16.34 9.45
CA ALA A 155 0.76 -15.66 8.55
C ALA A 155 -0.61 -16.34 8.57
N LYS A 156 -1.68 -15.53 8.63
CA LYS A 156 -3.04 -15.98 8.37
C LYS A 156 -3.76 -14.94 7.53
N LEU A 157 -4.09 -15.30 6.29
CA LEU A 157 -4.75 -14.41 5.34
C LEU A 157 -6.16 -14.07 5.82
N ASN A 158 -6.35 -12.80 6.15
CA ASN A 158 -7.64 -12.19 6.38
C ASN A 158 -8.30 -11.85 5.03
N ARG A 159 -9.12 -12.78 4.54
CA ARG A 159 -9.85 -12.63 3.27
C ARG A 159 -10.79 -11.43 3.23
N THR A 160 -11.17 -10.83 4.36
CA THR A 160 -12.04 -9.63 4.35
C THR A 160 -11.31 -8.40 3.82
N LEU A 161 -9.98 -8.39 3.82
CA LEU A 161 -9.15 -7.27 3.32
C LEU A 161 -8.71 -7.46 1.86
N LEU A 162 -9.12 -8.55 1.22
CA LEU A 162 -8.74 -8.92 -0.14
C LEU A 162 -10.01 -9.08 -0.99
N LYS A 163 -9.96 -8.63 -2.24
CA LYS A 163 -10.95 -8.96 -3.26
C LYS A 163 -10.30 -9.63 -4.45
N THR A 164 -11.00 -10.62 -4.98
CA THR A 164 -10.67 -11.35 -6.20
C THR A 164 -11.35 -10.74 -7.42
N PHE A 165 -10.88 -11.08 -8.62
CA PHE A 165 -11.54 -10.71 -9.87
C PHE A 165 -13.02 -11.12 -9.89
N GLU A 166 -13.33 -12.36 -9.45
CA GLU A 166 -14.68 -12.92 -9.44
C GLU A 166 -15.63 -12.09 -8.57
N GLU A 167 -15.17 -11.64 -7.40
CA GLU A 167 -15.97 -10.77 -6.52
C GLU A 167 -16.18 -9.38 -7.13
N VAL A 168 -15.17 -8.82 -7.80
CA VAL A 168 -15.25 -7.50 -8.41
C VAL A 168 -16.15 -7.50 -9.64
N ILE A 169 -16.08 -8.52 -10.50
CA ILE A 169 -16.96 -8.59 -11.67
C ILE A 169 -18.43 -8.82 -11.27
N GLN A 170 -18.69 -9.59 -10.22
CA GLN A 170 -20.03 -9.74 -9.66
C GLN A 170 -20.56 -8.39 -9.14
N ASN A 171 -19.70 -7.60 -8.48
CA ASN A 171 -20.07 -6.31 -7.90
C ASN A 171 -20.50 -5.27 -8.94
N VAL A 172 -20.05 -5.38 -10.20
CA VAL A 172 -20.53 -4.50 -11.29
C VAL A 172 -22.05 -4.55 -11.44
N GLY A 173 -22.67 -5.71 -11.21
CA GLY A 173 -24.12 -5.87 -11.24
C GLY A 173 -24.79 -5.72 -9.87
N SER A 174 -24.16 -6.23 -8.80
CA SER A 174 -24.80 -6.32 -7.48
C SER A 174 -24.64 -5.08 -6.60
N LEU A 175 -23.68 -4.20 -6.91
CA LEU A 175 -23.41 -2.94 -6.19
C LEU A 175 -23.35 -3.09 -4.66
N GLN A 176 -22.76 -4.19 -4.18
CA GLN A 176 -22.68 -4.53 -2.75
C GLN A 176 -21.57 -3.75 -2.03
N PHE A 177 -20.57 -3.29 -2.79
CA PHE A 177 -19.52 -2.41 -2.28
C PHE A 177 -19.20 -1.29 -3.25
N GLN A 178 -18.72 -0.18 -2.70
CA GLN A 178 -18.15 0.91 -3.48
C GLN A 178 -16.77 0.50 -3.96
N LEU A 179 -16.46 0.76 -5.23
CA LEU A 179 -15.17 0.50 -5.81
C LEU A 179 -14.44 1.83 -6.06
N VAL A 180 -13.28 2.01 -5.45
CA VAL A 180 -12.51 3.27 -5.55
C VAL A 180 -11.17 2.99 -6.21
N ASP A 181 -10.87 3.70 -7.30
CA ASP A 181 -9.63 3.57 -8.07
C ASP A 181 -8.67 4.72 -7.76
N SER A 182 -7.44 4.39 -7.34
CA SER A 182 -6.44 5.39 -6.95
C SER A 182 -5.47 5.84 -8.04
N ARG A 183 -5.66 5.38 -9.28
CA ARG A 183 -4.83 5.84 -10.41
C ARG A 183 -5.05 7.33 -10.71
N PRO A 184 -4.06 8.00 -11.33
CA PRO A 184 -4.25 9.34 -11.88
C PRO A 184 -5.48 9.43 -12.79
N GLU A 185 -6.13 10.59 -12.79
CA GLU A 185 -7.42 10.80 -13.46
C GLU A 185 -7.36 10.45 -14.96
N GLY A 186 -6.29 10.84 -15.67
CA GLY A 186 -6.15 10.56 -17.10
C GLY A 186 -6.13 9.05 -17.43
N ARG A 187 -5.50 8.24 -16.57
CA ARG A 187 -5.50 6.77 -16.71
C ARG A 187 -6.85 6.15 -16.36
N PHE A 188 -7.55 6.69 -15.37
CA PHE A 188 -8.90 6.26 -15.02
C PHE A 188 -9.91 6.55 -16.15
N ARG A 189 -9.85 7.76 -16.73
CA ARG A 189 -10.73 8.21 -17.82
C ARG A 189 -10.39 7.55 -19.16
N GLY A 190 -9.16 7.09 -19.30
CA GLY A 190 -8.67 6.47 -20.52
C GLY A 190 -8.11 7.47 -21.54
N THR A 191 -7.77 8.68 -21.10
CA THR A 191 -7.18 9.75 -21.94
C THR A 191 -5.66 9.72 -21.96
N GLU A 192 -5.03 8.97 -21.05
CA GLU A 192 -3.58 8.73 -21.00
C GLU A 192 -3.30 7.23 -21.04
N LEU A 193 -2.17 6.80 -21.56
CA LEU A 193 -1.77 5.38 -21.49
C LEU A 193 -1.37 4.98 -20.07
N ASP A 194 -1.73 3.76 -19.67
CA ASP A 194 -1.33 3.17 -18.41
C ASP A 194 -0.20 2.20 -18.72
N GLN A 195 1.05 2.68 -18.75
CA GLN A 195 2.27 1.85 -18.85
C GLN A 195 2.13 0.66 -19.81
N GLY A 196 1.87 0.94 -21.08
CA GLY A 196 1.76 -0.08 -22.14
C GLY A 196 0.41 -0.80 -22.25
N LEU A 197 -0.55 -0.57 -21.35
CA LEU A 197 -1.93 -1.05 -21.46
C LEU A 197 -2.87 0.08 -21.89
N GLU A 198 -3.95 -0.30 -22.57
CA GLU A 198 -5.06 0.63 -22.75
C GLU A 198 -5.67 0.98 -21.39
N SER A 199 -5.96 2.26 -21.25
CA SER A 199 -6.49 2.85 -20.03
C SER A 199 -8.02 2.85 -20.01
N GLY A 200 -8.58 3.26 -18.88
CA GLY A 200 -9.99 3.17 -18.58
C GLY A 200 -10.23 2.68 -17.17
N HIS A 201 -11.48 2.37 -16.85
CA HIS A 201 -11.88 1.95 -15.51
C HIS A 201 -12.94 0.86 -15.51
N ILE A 202 -13.10 0.27 -14.33
CA ILE A 202 -14.14 -0.71 -14.01
C ILE A 202 -15.48 0.04 -13.88
N PRO A 203 -16.56 -0.41 -14.53
CA PRO A 203 -17.86 0.25 -14.45
C PRO A 203 -18.30 0.51 -13.00
N GLY A 204 -18.78 1.71 -12.73
CA GLY A 204 -19.24 2.12 -11.39
C GLY A 204 -18.11 2.47 -10.41
N ALA A 205 -16.84 2.35 -10.79
CA ALA A 205 -15.74 2.81 -9.95
C ALA A 205 -15.73 4.34 -9.80
N VAL A 206 -15.31 4.82 -8.64
CA VAL A 206 -15.06 6.24 -8.35
C VAL A 206 -13.55 6.49 -8.35
N ASN A 207 -13.09 7.59 -8.92
CA ASN A 207 -11.66 7.93 -8.94
C ASN A 207 -11.26 8.88 -7.81
N ILE A 208 -10.31 8.44 -6.99
CA ILE A 208 -9.63 9.25 -5.97
C ILE A 208 -8.12 9.01 -6.11
N PRO A 209 -7.40 9.81 -6.91
CA PRO A 209 -5.96 9.65 -7.11
C PRO A 209 -5.19 9.61 -5.78
N PHE A 210 -4.30 8.64 -5.60
CA PHE A 210 -3.64 8.39 -4.30
C PHE A 210 -2.94 9.62 -3.71
N HIS A 211 -2.29 10.41 -4.57
CA HIS A 211 -1.57 11.62 -4.16
C HIS A 211 -2.50 12.69 -3.56
N SER A 212 -3.82 12.58 -3.72
CA SER A 212 -4.78 13.50 -3.09
C SER A 212 -4.82 13.37 -1.57
N PHE A 213 -4.39 12.23 -1.01
CA PHE A 213 -4.29 12.00 0.44
C PHE A 213 -3.00 12.56 1.07
N LEU A 214 -2.02 12.95 0.24
CA LEU A 214 -0.76 13.52 0.69
C LEU A 214 -0.80 15.04 0.59
N THR A 215 -0.12 15.71 1.52
CA THR A 215 0.20 17.13 1.45
C THR A 215 1.36 17.36 0.49
N GLU A 216 1.60 18.61 0.06
CA GLU A 216 2.75 18.96 -0.78
C GLU A 216 4.11 18.64 -0.13
N THR A 217 4.15 18.59 1.20
CA THR A 217 5.35 18.20 1.95
C THR A 217 5.58 16.69 2.01
N GLY A 218 4.61 15.90 1.56
CA GLY A 218 4.64 14.43 1.53
C GLY A 218 4.19 13.73 2.81
N HIS A 219 3.59 14.48 3.74
CA HIS A 219 2.87 13.91 4.88
C HIS A 219 1.44 13.56 4.49
N GLU A 220 0.86 12.54 5.12
CA GLU A 220 -0.58 12.28 5.09
C GLU A 220 -1.35 13.52 5.55
N LYS A 221 -2.47 13.79 4.87
CA LYS A 221 -3.40 14.85 5.25
C LYS A 221 -4.06 14.57 6.61
N SER A 222 -4.64 15.61 7.19
CA SER A 222 -5.43 15.48 8.42
C SER A 222 -6.65 14.56 8.20
N ILE A 223 -7.17 14.00 9.29
CA ILE A 223 -8.37 13.15 9.23
C ILE A 223 -9.54 13.93 8.64
N GLU A 224 -9.67 15.21 8.98
CA GLU A 224 -10.73 16.11 8.51
C GLU A 224 -10.66 16.31 6.99
N GLU A 225 -9.47 16.56 6.44
CA GLU A 225 -9.25 16.69 5.00
C GLU A 225 -9.50 15.37 4.26
N ILE A 226 -9.05 14.24 4.81
CA ILE A 226 -9.29 12.91 4.21
C ILE A 226 -10.79 12.61 4.17
N GLN A 227 -11.52 12.86 5.27
CA GLN A 227 -12.97 12.71 5.29
C GLN A 227 -13.66 13.61 4.27
N GLN A 228 -13.16 14.83 4.07
CA GLN A 228 -13.68 15.75 3.05
C GLN A 228 -13.50 15.19 1.63
N ILE A 229 -12.33 14.64 1.31
CA ILE A 229 -12.06 14.00 0.02
C ILE A 229 -13.07 12.89 -0.27
N PHE A 230 -13.32 12.00 0.69
CA PHE A 230 -14.32 10.93 0.53
C PHE A 230 -15.74 11.49 0.34
N ARG A 231 -16.14 12.52 1.09
CA ARG A 231 -17.46 13.17 0.95
C ARG A 231 -17.65 13.81 -0.43
N GLU A 232 -16.68 14.57 -0.91
CA GLU A 232 -16.73 15.24 -2.23
C GLU A 232 -16.84 14.23 -3.37
N LYS A 233 -16.21 13.07 -3.20
CA LYS A 233 -16.24 11.96 -4.16
C LYS A 233 -17.46 11.05 -3.96
N GLN A 234 -18.36 11.40 -3.04
CA GLN A 234 -19.58 10.65 -2.72
C GLN A 234 -19.29 9.20 -2.30
N VAL A 235 -18.16 8.98 -1.63
CA VAL A 235 -17.77 7.69 -1.06
C VAL A 235 -18.14 7.66 0.42
N ASP A 236 -19.07 6.79 0.76
CA ASP A 236 -19.61 6.63 2.11
C ASP A 236 -18.79 5.60 2.91
N LEU A 237 -17.98 6.07 3.86
CA LEU A 237 -17.14 5.22 4.70
C LEU A 237 -17.93 4.29 5.65
N SER A 238 -19.24 4.53 5.84
CA SER A 238 -20.09 3.61 6.62
C SER A 238 -20.48 2.35 5.83
N LYS A 239 -20.32 2.35 4.51
CA LYS A 239 -20.66 1.23 3.61
C LYS A 239 -19.45 0.38 3.24
N PRO A 240 -19.64 -0.84 2.72
CA PRO A 240 -18.55 -1.65 2.18
C PRO A 240 -17.78 -0.90 1.08
N LEU A 241 -16.44 -0.99 1.13
CA LEU A 241 -15.53 -0.27 0.23
C LEU A 241 -14.39 -1.19 -0.16
N THR A 242 -14.11 -1.25 -1.47
CA THR A 242 -12.95 -1.92 -2.05
C THR A 242 -12.12 -0.90 -2.81
N ALA A 243 -10.81 -0.90 -2.59
CA ALA A 243 -9.85 -0.12 -3.34
C ALA A 243 -9.25 -0.92 -4.49
N THR A 244 -8.97 -0.26 -5.61
CA THR A 244 -8.26 -0.81 -6.77
C THR A 244 -7.30 0.24 -7.31
N CYS A 245 -6.36 -0.16 -8.15
CA CYS A 245 -5.53 0.78 -8.91
C CYS A 245 -5.01 0.11 -10.20
N ARG A 246 -3.70 0.20 -10.48
CA ARG A 246 -3.04 -0.56 -11.55
C ARG A 246 -2.72 -2.01 -11.14
N LYS A 247 -2.11 -2.21 -9.97
CA LYS A 247 -1.50 -3.47 -9.53
C LYS A 247 -1.53 -3.68 -8.01
N GLY A 248 -2.60 -3.24 -7.35
CA GLY A 248 -2.80 -3.43 -5.89
C GLY A 248 -1.90 -2.60 -4.97
N VAL A 249 -1.02 -1.75 -5.49
CA VAL A 249 -0.06 -0.95 -4.68
C VAL A 249 -0.71 0.32 -4.16
N THR A 250 -0.93 1.31 -5.04
CA THR A 250 -1.46 2.63 -4.63
C THR A 250 -2.92 2.56 -4.15
N ALA A 251 -3.62 1.44 -4.35
CA ALA A 251 -4.93 1.17 -3.75
C ALA A 251 -4.84 1.15 -2.21
N CYS A 252 -3.69 0.76 -1.67
CA CYS A 252 -3.45 0.70 -0.24
C CYS A 252 -3.41 2.10 0.41
N HIS A 253 -3.22 3.18 -0.35
CA HIS A 253 -3.39 4.55 0.13
C HIS A 253 -4.85 4.85 0.47
N ILE A 254 -5.81 4.39 -0.33
CA ILE A 254 -7.24 4.52 0.01
C ILE A 254 -7.54 3.75 1.29
N ALA A 255 -6.99 2.54 1.42
CA ALA A 255 -7.17 1.72 2.62
C ALA A 255 -6.55 2.38 3.88
N LEU A 256 -5.38 2.99 3.76
CA LEU A 256 -4.72 3.73 4.84
C LEU A 256 -5.50 4.99 5.22
N ALA A 257 -5.92 5.78 4.24
CA ALA A 257 -6.73 6.98 4.43
C ALA A 257 -8.06 6.66 5.12
N ALA A 258 -8.77 5.61 4.67
CA ALA A 258 -9.99 5.15 5.32
C ALA A 258 -9.73 4.61 6.74
N PHE A 259 -8.61 3.93 6.96
CA PHE A 259 -8.20 3.45 8.28
C PHE A 259 -7.99 4.60 9.26
N LEU A 260 -7.35 5.70 8.83
CA LEU A 260 -7.19 6.93 9.61
C LEU A 260 -8.54 7.55 10.00
N CYS A 261 -9.55 7.42 9.13
CA CYS A 261 -10.93 7.82 9.42
C CYS A 261 -11.74 6.80 10.23
N GLY A 262 -11.11 5.72 10.73
CA GLY A 262 -11.74 4.69 11.55
C GLY A 262 -12.31 3.50 10.79
N LYS A 263 -12.27 3.49 9.45
CA LYS A 263 -12.74 2.38 8.61
C LYS A 263 -11.61 1.38 8.34
N GLN A 264 -11.56 0.31 9.12
CA GLN A 264 -10.47 -0.66 9.08
C GLN A 264 -10.63 -1.78 8.04
N ASP A 265 -11.81 -1.92 7.46
CA ASP A 265 -12.25 -3.07 6.67
C ASP A 265 -12.21 -2.84 5.16
N VAL A 266 -11.50 -1.79 4.70
CA VAL A 266 -11.30 -1.56 3.27
C VAL A 266 -10.49 -2.69 2.67
N ALA A 267 -11.11 -3.41 1.73
CA ALA A 267 -10.45 -4.46 0.97
C ALA A 267 -9.67 -3.90 -0.22
N VAL A 268 -8.66 -4.62 -0.69
CA VAL A 268 -7.94 -4.30 -1.93
C VAL A 268 -8.23 -5.37 -2.97
N TYR A 269 -8.64 -4.96 -4.17
CA TYR A 269 -8.62 -5.81 -5.35
C TYR A 269 -7.19 -5.90 -5.86
N ASP A 270 -6.51 -7.00 -5.52
CA ASP A 270 -5.06 -7.12 -5.65
C ASP A 270 -4.59 -7.08 -7.11
N GLY A 271 -5.23 -7.86 -7.98
CA GLY A 271 -4.90 -7.88 -9.41
C GLY A 271 -5.24 -6.58 -10.14
N SER A 272 -6.17 -5.78 -9.59
CA SER A 272 -6.41 -4.40 -10.00
C SER A 272 -6.70 -4.26 -11.52
N TRP A 273 -6.42 -3.08 -12.12
CA TRP A 273 -6.64 -2.86 -13.55
C TRP A 273 -5.83 -3.81 -14.44
N SER A 274 -4.62 -4.22 -14.03
CA SER A 274 -3.80 -5.13 -14.83
C SER A 274 -4.52 -6.47 -15.03
N GLU A 275 -4.98 -7.12 -13.96
CA GLU A 275 -5.76 -8.36 -14.06
C GLU A 275 -7.09 -8.12 -14.79
N TRP A 276 -7.79 -7.04 -14.44
CA TRP A 276 -9.08 -6.71 -15.04
C TRP A 276 -8.99 -6.54 -16.55
N PHE A 277 -7.98 -5.81 -17.02
CA PHE A 277 -7.75 -5.56 -18.43
C PHE A 277 -7.52 -6.85 -19.21
N HIS A 278 -6.86 -7.85 -18.62
CA HIS A 278 -6.61 -9.12 -19.30
C HIS A 278 -7.79 -10.11 -19.21
N ARG A 279 -8.55 -10.11 -18.11
CA ARG A 279 -9.59 -11.12 -17.85
C ARG A 279 -11.01 -10.67 -18.19
N ALA A 280 -11.33 -9.38 -17.99
CA ALA A 280 -12.70 -8.90 -18.15
C ALA A 280 -13.10 -8.83 -19.64
N PRO A 281 -14.36 -9.14 -19.98
CA PRO A 281 -14.93 -8.85 -21.29
C PRO A 281 -14.79 -7.36 -21.65
N PRO A 282 -14.57 -7.00 -22.94
CA PRO A 282 -14.37 -5.60 -23.36
C PRO A 282 -15.48 -4.64 -22.93
N ARG A 283 -16.74 -5.09 -22.85
CA ARG A 283 -17.89 -4.29 -22.40
C ARG A 283 -17.76 -3.76 -20.96
N TYR A 284 -16.87 -4.34 -20.16
CA TYR A 284 -16.59 -3.92 -18.80
C TYR A 284 -15.28 -3.11 -18.68
N LYS A 285 -14.75 -2.58 -19.79
CA LYS A 285 -13.57 -1.71 -19.82
C LYS A 285 -14.00 -0.34 -20.34
N VAL A 286 -14.40 0.56 -19.43
CA VAL A 286 -14.93 1.87 -19.79
C VAL A 286 -13.78 2.82 -20.07
N SER A 287 -13.81 3.51 -21.21
CA SER A 287 -12.86 4.57 -21.57
C SER A 287 -13.59 5.66 -22.34
N GLU A 288 -13.24 6.92 -22.07
CA GLU A 288 -13.82 8.08 -22.73
C GLU A 288 -13.40 8.18 -24.21
N VAL A 289 -12.19 7.72 -24.54
CA VAL A 289 -11.65 7.79 -25.91
C VAL A 289 -12.36 6.79 -26.85
N LYS A 290 -12.88 5.67 -26.32
CA LYS A 290 -13.60 4.68 -27.13
C LYS A 290 -15.02 5.10 -27.54
N ARG A 291 -15.59 6.16 -26.95
CA ARG A 291 -16.91 6.70 -27.35
C ARG A 291 -16.88 7.57 -28.62
N GLY A 292 -15.70 7.84 -29.19
CA GLY A 292 -15.53 8.67 -30.40
C GLY A 292 -15.45 7.92 -31.73
N LYS A 293 -15.70 6.61 -31.78
CA LYS A 293 -15.65 5.79 -33.01
C LYS A 293 -16.93 4.98 -33.26
N ALA A 294 -18.08 5.53 -32.93
CA ALA A 294 -19.38 5.01 -33.34
C ALA A 294 -20.02 5.95 -34.36
#